data_AF-A0A1F6QEU6-F1
#
_entry.id   AF-A0A1F6QEU6-F1
#
_cell.length_a   1.000
_cell.length_b   1.000
_cell.length_c   1.000
_cell.angle_alpha   90.00
_cell.angle_beta   90.00
_cell.angle_gamma   90.00
#
_symmetry.space_group_name_H-M   'P 1'
#
loop_
_entity.id
_entity.type
_entity.pdbx_description
1 polymer ?
#
loop_
_entity_poly.entity_id
_entity_poly.type
_entity_poly.pdbx_seq_one_letter_code
_entity_poly.pdbx_strand_id
1 'polypeptide(L)'
;MKRKKSKLKGQVKYKIDIFKDSETNQYTGIAQGLNYSGYGLTIDEAIKNTNISVEMALEWCVENGTFEDVLKESGFELRTENDKPIWEQKSYVGSFESSIAA
;
A
#
# COMPACT_ATOMS: atom_id res chain seq x y z
N MET A 1 -1.92 -25.61 4.57
CA MET A 1 -1.28 -24.64 5.47
C MET A 1 -2.34 -23.62 5.87
N LYS A 2 -2.80 -23.59 7.13
CA LYS A 2 -3.84 -22.64 7.57
C LYS A 2 -3.17 -21.30 7.90
N ARG A 3 -3.42 -20.24 7.14
CA ARG A 3 -2.94 -18.89 7.46
C ARG A 3 -3.47 -18.51 8.85
N LYS A 4 -2.58 -18.19 9.80
CA LYS A 4 -2.97 -17.61 11.09
C LYS A 4 -3.70 -16.29 10.78
N LYS A 5 -4.84 -16.05 11.42
CA LYS A 5 -5.54 -14.76 11.28
C LYS A 5 -4.56 -13.65 11.65
N SER A 6 -4.38 -12.68 10.75
CA SER A 6 -3.47 -11.55 10.98
C SER A 6 -3.86 -10.83 12.27
N LYS A 7 -2.86 -10.40 13.04
CA LYS A 7 -3.07 -9.67 14.31
C LYS A 7 -3.51 -8.21 14.09
N LEU A 8 -3.72 -7.81 12.85
CA LEU A 8 -4.12 -6.46 12.48
C LEU A 8 -5.53 -6.17 13.01
N LYS A 9 -5.62 -5.34 14.04
CA LYS A 9 -6.89 -4.77 14.52
C LYS A 9 -7.29 -3.60 13.61
N GLY A 10 -7.63 -3.88 12.35
CA GLY A 10 -8.11 -2.85 11.43
C GLY A 10 -7.90 -3.17 9.95
N GLN A 11 -8.41 -2.27 9.10
CA GLN A 11 -8.22 -2.31 7.65
C GLN A 11 -7.23 -1.23 7.23
N VAL A 12 -6.30 -1.54 6.32
CA VAL A 12 -5.44 -0.54 5.66
C VAL A 12 -5.87 -0.42 4.21
N LYS A 13 -6.38 0.75 3.81
CA LYS A 13 -6.80 1.08 2.45
C LYS A 13 -5.69 1.86 1.76
N TYR A 14 -5.12 1.29 0.71
CA TYR A 14 -4.06 1.92 -0.09
C TYR A 14 -4.31 1.70 -1.58
N LYS A 15 -3.66 2.51 -2.43
CA LYS A 15 -3.72 2.38 -3.88
C LYS A 15 -2.51 1.59 -4.37
N ILE A 16 -2.72 0.81 -5.42
CA ILE A 16 -1.64 0.15 -6.15
C ILE A 16 -1.61 0.75 -7.55
N ASP A 17 -0.49 1.36 -7.91
CA ASP A 17 -0.21 1.76 -9.28
C ASP A 17 0.37 0.57 -10.04
N ILE A 18 -0.11 0.35 -11.26
CA ILE A 18 0.36 -0.74 -12.11
C ILE A 18 1.11 -0.16 -13.30
N PHE A 19 2.34 -0.62 -13.48
CA PHE A 19 3.21 -0.28 -14.59
C PHE A 19 3.50 -1.53 -15.41
N LYS A 20 3.60 -1.37 -16.73
CA LYS A 20 4.04 -2.44 -17.62
C LYS A 20 5.42 -2.07 -18.17
N ASP A 21 6.37 -2.96 -17.98
CA ASP A 21 7.69 -2.87 -18.59
C ASP A 21 7.60 -3.40 -20.04
N SER A 22 7.96 -2.55 -21.01
CA SER A 22 7.92 -2.89 -22.43
C SER A 22 9.05 -3.81 -22.88
N GLU A 23 10.18 -3.85 -22.17
CA GLU A 23 11.34 -4.67 -22.51
C GLU A 23 11.16 -6.10 -21.98
N THR A 24 10.72 -6.23 -20.73
CA THR A 24 10.57 -7.52 -20.07
C THR A 24 9.17 -8.12 -20.21
N ASN A 25 8.18 -7.33 -20.68
CA ASN A 25 6.76 -7.66 -20.68
C ASN A 25 6.19 -8.03 -19.29
N GLN A 26 6.81 -7.55 -18.22
CA GLN A 26 6.34 -7.76 -16.84
C GLN A 26 5.49 -6.59 -16.35
N TYR A 27 4.56 -6.89 -15.45
CA TYR A 27 3.80 -5.90 -14.69
C TYR A 27 4.44 -5.69 -13.33
N THR A 28 4.52 -4.43 -12.90
CA THR A 28 4.98 -4.02 -11.58
C THR A 28 3.85 -3.29 -10.88
N GLY A 29 3.44 -3.77 -9.71
CA GLY A 29 2.57 -3.06 -8.80
C GLY A 29 3.37 -2.32 -7.74
N ILE A 30 2.97 -1.09 -7.42
CA ILE A 30 3.58 -0.27 -6.36
C ILE A 30 2.48 0.21 -5.42
N ALA A 31 2.59 -0.14 -4.14
CA ALA A 31 1.69 0.33 -3.09
C ALA A 31 2.04 1.78 -2.71
N GLN A 32 1.17 2.73 -3.06
CA GLN A 32 1.35 4.14 -2.75
C GLN A 32 1.41 4.36 -1.23
N GLY A 33 2.35 5.21 -0.80
CA GLY A 33 2.58 5.55 0.61
C GLY A 33 3.35 4.50 1.41
N LEU A 34 3.29 3.23 1.02
CA LEU A 34 3.98 2.13 1.70
C LEU A 34 5.29 1.73 1.01
N ASN A 35 5.50 2.14 -0.26
CA ASN A 35 6.72 1.89 -1.04
C ASN A 35 7.11 0.39 -1.17
N TYR A 36 6.12 -0.50 -1.11
CA TYR A 36 6.30 -1.92 -1.42
C TYR A 36 5.83 -2.21 -2.84
N SER A 37 6.54 -3.11 -3.51
CA SER A 37 6.23 -3.52 -4.87
C SER A 37 6.08 -5.04 -5.00
N GLY A 38 5.42 -5.44 -6.08
CA GLY A 38 5.32 -6.83 -6.51
C GLY A 38 5.28 -6.92 -8.03
N TYR A 39 5.81 -8.03 -8.56
CA TYR A 39 5.95 -8.24 -10.00
C TYR A 39 5.08 -9.40 -10.47
N GLY A 40 4.69 -9.41 -11.73
CA GLY A 40 3.92 -10.51 -12.31
C GLY A 40 3.96 -10.49 -13.84
N LEU A 41 3.62 -11.62 -14.46
CA LEU A 41 3.40 -11.70 -15.91
C LEU A 41 2.00 -11.20 -16.30
N THR A 42 1.12 -11.03 -15.32
CA THR A 42 -0.21 -10.44 -15.46
C THR A 42 -0.44 -9.32 -14.44
N ILE A 43 -1.42 -8.45 -14.71
CA ILE A 43 -1.85 -7.41 -13.77
C ILE A 43 -2.27 -8.03 -12.43
N ASP A 44 -3.04 -9.13 -12.47
CA ASP A 44 -3.51 -9.82 -11.27
C ASP A 44 -2.37 -10.38 -10.42
N GLU A 45 -1.34 -10.94 -11.06
CA GLU A 45 -0.14 -11.41 -10.37
C GLU A 45 0.63 -10.27 -9.72
N ALA A 46 0.81 -9.15 -10.41
CA ALA A 46 1.48 -7.97 -9.85
C ALA A 46 0.70 -7.41 -8.65
N ILE A 47 -0.64 -7.30 -8.74
CA ILE A 47 -1.50 -6.89 -7.63
C ILE A 47 -1.37 -7.86 -6.46
N LYS A 48 -1.51 -9.17 -6.70
CA LYS A 48 -1.43 -10.19 -5.66
C LYS A 48 -0.07 -10.17 -4.96
N ASN A 49 1.02 -10.09 -5.71
CA ASN A 49 2.36 -10.10 -5.16
C ASN A 49 2.67 -8.81 -4.39
N THR A 50 2.17 -7.66 -4.86
CA THR A 50 2.26 -6.39 -4.12
C THR A 50 1.51 -6.48 -2.78
N ASN A 51 0.30 -7.04 -2.78
CA ASN A 51 -0.47 -7.24 -1.55
C ASN A 51 0.25 -8.15 -0.55
N ILE A 52 0.91 -9.22 -1.02
CA ILE A 52 1.69 -10.12 -0.16
C ILE A 52 2.88 -9.37 0.46
N SER A 53 3.62 -8.58 -0.33
CA SER A 53 4.73 -7.77 0.18
C SER A 53 4.27 -6.82 1.28
N VAL A 54 3.14 -6.13 1.06
CA VAL A 54 2.55 -5.21 2.05
C VAL A 54 2.06 -5.97 3.29
N GLU A 55 1.34 -7.09 3.13
CA GLU A 55 0.84 -7.89 4.25
C GLU A 55 1.99 -8.35 5.16
N MET A 56 3.06 -8.88 4.57
CA MET A 56 4.24 -9.33 5.32
C MET A 56 4.92 -8.17 6.06
N ALA A 57 5.04 -7.00 5.43
CA ALA A 57 5.62 -5.82 6.05
C ALA A 57 4.79 -5.32 7.24
N LEU A 58 3.47 -5.22 7.07
CA LEU A 58 2.58 -4.74 8.13
C LEU A 58 2.48 -5.73 9.28
N GLU A 59 2.47 -7.05 8.99
CA GLU A 59 2.55 -8.09 10.03
C GLU A 59 3.83 -7.96 10.85
N TRP A 60 4.98 -7.77 10.19
CA TRP A 60 6.25 -7.52 10.88
C TRP A 60 6.19 -6.27 11.76
N CYS A 61 5.58 -5.17 11.28
CA CYS A 61 5.43 -3.95 12.08
C CYS A 61 4.52 -4.17 13.30
N VAL A 62 3.48 -4.99 13.20
CA VAL A 62 2.61 -5.35 14.34
C VAL A 62 3.40 -6.16 15.37
N GLU A 63 4.23 -7.10 14.93
CA GLU A 63 5.05 -7.92 15.83
C GLU A 63 6.11 -7.12 16.57
N ASN A 64 6.60 -6.04 15.97
CA ASN A 64 7.60 -5.14 16.55
C ASN A 64 7.00 -3.91 17.25
N GLY A 65 5.68 -3.77 17.26
CA GLY A 65 5.00 -2.63 17.91
C GLY A 65 5.16 -1.29 17.19
N THR A 66 5.57 -1.28 15.92
CA THR A 66 5.83 -0.06 15.12
C THR A 66 4.74 0.26 14.11
N PHE A 67 3.69 -0.57 14.04
CA PHE A 67 2.64 -0.48 13.02
C PHE A 67 1.99 0.91 12.90
N GLU A 68 1.57 1.52 14.01
CA GLU A 68 0.91 2.82 13.96
C GLU A 68 1.85 3.95 13.55
N ASP A 69 3.08 3.92 14.04
CA ASP A 69 4.08 4.97 13.77
C ASP A 69 4.46 4.95 12.29
N VAL A 70 4.75 3.76 11.73
CA VAL A 70 5.04 3.59 10.31
C VAL A 70 3.88 4.09 9.43
N LEU A 71 2.64 3.75 9.77
CA LEU A 71 1.48 4.22 8.99
C LEU A 71 1.32 5.73 9.04
N LYS A 72 1.48 6.35 10.21
CA LYS A 72 1.42 7.82 10.36
C LYS A 72 2.53 8.50 9.55
N GLU A 73 3.75 7.98 9.62
CA GLU A 73 4.91 8.49 8.86
C GLU A 73 4.72 8.31 7.34
N SER A 74 4.04 7.24 6.92
CA SER A 74 3.63 6.99 5.53
C SER A 74 2.45 7.87 5.06
N GLY A 75 1.93 8.76 5.91
CA GLY A 75 0.82 9.66 5.58
C GLY A 75 -0.57 9.02 5.62
N PHE A 76 -0.71 7.90 6.33
CA PHE A 76 -2.01 7.31 6.62
C PHE A 76 -2.63 7.96 7.86
N GLU A 77 -3.94 8.13 7.82
CA GLU A 77 -4.74 8.58 8.95
C GLU A 77 -5.64 7.45 9.42
N LEU A 78 -5.73 7.31 10.74
CA LEU A 78 -6.69 6.44 11.37
C LEU A 78 -8.07 7.10 11.38
N ARG A 79 -9.05 6.38 10.83
CA ARG A 79 -10.47 6.71 10.90
C ARG A 79 -11.24 5.55 11.51
N THR A 80 -12.44 5.84 12.01
CA THR A 80 -13.37 4.83 12.49
C THR A 80 -14.56 4.78 11.55
N GLU A 81 -14.83 3.61 10.99
CA GLU A 81 -15.99 3.35 10.12
C GLU A 81 -16.69 2.09 10.65
N ASN A 82 -17.98 2.19 11.02
CA ASN A 82 -18.76 1.08 11.61
C ASN A 82 -18.04 0.40 12.80
N ASP A 83 -17.55 1.19 13.75
CA ASP A 83 -16.77 0.76 14.93
C ASP A 83 -15.47 0.01 14.63
N LYS A 84 -14.97 0.09 13.39
CA LYS A 84 -13.72 -0.54 12.97
C LYS A 84 -12.67 0.52 12.63
N PRO A 85 -11.43 0.34 13.10
CA PRO A 85 -10.30 1.19 12.69
C PRO A 85 -9.94 0.93 11.22
N ILE A 86 -9.88 2.00 10.44
CA ILE A 86 -9.47 2.03 9.04
C ILE A 86 -8.36 3.05 8.88
N TRP A 87 -7.23 2.60 8.37
CA TRP A 87 -6.11 3.44 7.96
C TRP A 87 -6.26 3.75 6.48
N GLU A 88 -6.28 5.03 6.13
CA GLU A 88 -6.32 5.47 4.74
C GLU A 88 -5.34 6.60 4.48
N GLN A 89 -4.71 6.58 3.31
CA GLN A 89 -3.82 7.66 2.91
C GLN A 89 -4.63 8.91 2.58
N LYS A 90 -4.24 10.07 3.11
CA LYS A 90 -4.79 11.34 2.64
C LYS A 90 -4.48 11.48 1.16
N SER A 91 -5.51 11.59 0.32
CA SER A 91 -5.31 11.99 -1.06
C SER A 91 -4.78 13.43 -1.02
N TYR A 92 -3.55 13.65 -1.49
CA TYR A 92 -3.08 15.00 -1.75
C TYR A 92 -3.94 15.58 -2.88
N VAL A 93 -4.90 16.44 -2.53
CA VAL A 93 -5.66 17.24 -3.49
C VAL A 93 -4.92 18.57 -3.67
N GLY A 94 -3.68 18.52 -4.16
CA GLY A 94 -2.96 19.72 -4.55
C GLY A 94 -3.05 19.90 -6.06
N SER A 95 -3.61 21.02 -6.50
CA SER A 95 -3.48 21.49 -7.86
C SER A 95 -2.03 21.90 -8.11
N PHE A 96 -1.34 21.19 -9.00
CA PHE A 96 -0.03 21.61 -9.49
C PHE A 96 -0.24 22.67 -10.57
N GLU A 97 -0.13 23.96 -10.22
CA GLU A 97 0.07 25.00 -11.24
C GLU A 97 1.56 25.01 -11.62
N SER A 98 1.93 24.27 -12.67
CA SER A 98 3.25 24.43 -13.26
C SER A 98 3.25 25.66 -14.16
N SER A 99 3.76 26.79 -13.68
CA SER A 99 4.23 27.84 -14.56
C SER A 99 5.61 27.45 -15.10
N ILE A 100 5.65 26.60 -16.13
CA ILE A 100 6.83 26.49 -16.97
C ILE A 100 6.82 27.76 -17.83
N ALA A 101 7.62 28.76 -17.43
CA ALA A 101 7.95 29.87 -18.30
C ALA A 101 8.72 29.30 -19.50
N ALA A 102 8.18 29.54 -20.69
CA ALA A 102 8.76 29.15 -21.98
C ALA A 102 10.07 29.89 -22.27
#